data_AF-A0A0D2QQK8-F1
#
_entry.id   AF-A0A0D2QQK8-F1
#
_cell.length_a   1.000
_cell.length_b   1.000
_cell.length_c   1.000
_cell.angle_alpha   90.00
_cell.angle_beta   90.00
_cell.angle_gamma   90.00
#
_symmetry.space_group_name_H-M   'P 1'
#
loop_
_entity.id
_entity.type
_entity.pdbx_description
1 polymer ?
#
loop_
_entity_poly.entity_id
_entity_poly.type
_entity_poly.pdbx_seq_one_letter_code
_entity_poly.pdbx_strand_id
1 'polypeptide(L)'
;MWVMCNFYFTFKSLSFLITSFCIYFLVKCISFVFAGEEFFLRRDLKVRAFRTYHVIPSQGYVVYSVKQKLKDEYMGLSGNEIKNLKSSGVEITYTTTTPEVAFTGDTMSDFIVDEANLDVLRAKILVVESTFVDNSVSVEHARDYGHVHLSEIINYADKFKNRAILLIHFSARYALETIQEAIAALPSPLAGRVFALTEGF
;
A
#
# COMPACT_ATOMS: atom_id res chain seq x y z
N MET A 1 -9.83 -3.38 22.99
CA MET A 1 -10.58 -2.10 22.89
C MET A 1 -9.69 -0.90 22.54
N TRP A 2 -8.55 -0.68 23.22
CA TRP A 2 -7.61 0.43 22.90
C TRP A 2 -6.90 0.32 21.53
N VAL A 3 -6.56 -0.90 21.07
CA VAL A 3 -5.92 -1.12 19.75
C VAL A 3 -6.89 -0.80 18.60
N MET A 4 -8.17 -1.18 18.72
CA MET A 4 -9.18 -0.85 17.72
C MET A 4 -9.47 0.65 17.68
N CYS A 5 -9.47 1.37 18.80
CA CYS A 5 -9.73 2.81 18.82
C CYS A 5 -8.62 3.61 18.11
N ASN A 6 -7.35 3.21 18.27
CA ASN A 6 -6.23 3.82 17.55
C ASN A 6 -6.20 3.42 16.06
N PHE A 7 -6.61 2.19 15.74
CA PHE A 7 -6.80 1.75 14.35
C PHE A 7 -7.92 2.55 13.69
N TYR A 8 -9.07 2.73 14.35
CA TYR A 8 -10.21 3.52 13.86
C TYR A 8 -9.88 5.02 13.69
N PHE A 9 -9.07 5.59 14.58
CA PHE A 9 -8.64 7.00 14.47
C PHE A 9 -7.61 7.19 13.35
N THR A 10 -6.64 6.27 13.25
CA THR A 10 -5.72 6.20 12.11
C THR A 10 -6.52 6.00 10.83
N PHE A 11 -7.54 5.13 10.82
CA PHE A 11 -8.38 4.81 9.67
C PHE A 11 -9.38 5.92 9.32
N LYS A 12 -9.83 6.78 10.25
CA LYS A 12 -10.59 8.00 9.89
C LYS A 12 -9.67 9.05 9.26
N SER A 13 -8.46 9.22 9.79
CA SER A 13 -7.46 10.09 9.16
C SER A 13 -6.95 9.52 7.84
N LEU A 14 -6.87 8.20 7.71
CA LEU A 14 -6.50 7.44 6.52
C LEU A 14 -7.70 7.26 5.59
N SER A 15 -8.95 7.36 6.03
CA SER A 15 -10.14 7.40 5.18
C SER A 15 -10.24 8.79 4.59
N PHE A 16 -9.96 9.85 5.35
CA PHE A 16 -9.83 11.20 4.83
C PHE A 16 -8.60 11.34 3.92
N LEU A 17 -7.47 10.70 4.26
CA LEU A 17 -6.36 10.55 3.32
C LEU A 17 -6.83 9.71 2.13
N ILE A 18 -7.24 8.45 2.22
CA ILE A 18 -7.64 7.60 1.09
C ILE A 18 -8.74 8.22 0.23
N THR A 19 -9.79 8.86 0.76
CA THR A 19 -10.79 9.55 -0.09
C THR A 19 -10.26 10.86 -0.64
N SER A 20 -9.65 11.73 0.16
CA SER A 20 -9.13 13.00 -0.33
C SER A 20 -7.86 12.84 -1.17
N PHE A 21 -7.09 11.77 -0.98
CA PHE A 21 -5.86 11.35 -1.66
C PHE A 21 -6.22 10.49 -2.86
N CYS A 22 -7.15 9.53 -2.82
CA CYS A 22 -7.67 8.92 -4.06
C CYS A 22 -8.23 10.01 -4.97
N ILE A 23 -9.07 10.93 -4.48
CA ILE A 23 -9.64 11.99 -5.33
C ILE A 23 -8.58 13.01 -5.78
N TYR A 24 -7.69 13.51 -4.92
CA TYR A 24 -6.62 14.43 -5.36
C TYR A 24 -5.57 13.75 -6.26
N PHE A 25 -5.24 12.49 -6.00
CA PHE A 25 -4.22 11.74 -6.73
C PHE A 25 -4.76 11.23 -8.07
N LEU A 26 -6.04 10.83 -8.13
CA LEU A 26 -6.75 10.51 -9.38
C LEU A 26 -6.74 11.71 -10.34
N VAL A 27 -6.91 12.92 -9.82
CA VAL A 27 -7.11 14.12 -10.66
C VAL A 27 -5.80 14.83 -11.01
N LYS A 28 -4.74 14.77 -10.20
CA LYS A 28 -3.48 15.50 -10.46
C LYS A 28 -2.27 14.66 -10.90
N CYS A 29 -2.22 13.35 -10.63
CA CYS A 29 -1.02 12.54 -10.86
C CYS A 29 -1.18 11.41 -11.89
N ILE A 30 -2.41 11.03 -12.26
CA ILE A 30 -2.66 9.84 -13.08
C ILE A 30 -2.16 9.96 -14.53
N SER A 31 -1.99 11.16 -15.08
CA SER A 31 -1.71 11.29 -16.53
C SER A 31 -0.25 11.10 -16.94
N PHE A 32 0.73 11.07 -16.01
CA PHE A 32 2.16 11.15 -16.40
C PHE A 32 3.17 10.33 -15.58
N VAL A 33 2.75 9.56 -14.57
CA VAL A 33 3.70 8.76 -13.76
C VAL A 33 3.68 7.31 -14.24
N PHE A 34 4.68 6.93 -15.04
CA PHE A 34 4.85 5.56 -15.52
C PHE A 34 5.36 4.64 -14.41
N ALA A 35 5.15 3.33 -14.56
CA ALA A 35 5.66 2.34 -13.61
C ALA A 35 7.18 2.51 -13.39
N GLY A 36 7.59 2.65 -12.13
CA GLY A 36 8.96 2.94 -11.72
C GLY A 36 9.26 4.42 -11.48
N GLU A 37 8.43 5.33 -11.98
CA GLU A 37 8.64 6.78 -11.77
C GLU A 37 8.21 7.22 -10.37
N GLU A 38 8.94 8.20 -9.85
CA GLU A 38 8.71 8.79 -8.54
C GLU A 38 8.21 10.23 -8.66
N PHE A 39 7.20 10.57 -7.86
CA PHE A 39 6.64 11.91 -7.77
C PHE A 39 6.65 12.40 -6.33
N PHE A 40 7.24 13.57 -6.09
CA PHE A 40 7.25 14.19 -4.76
C PHE A 40 6.00 15.03 -4.55
N LEU A 41 5.13 14.59 -3.63
CA LEU A 41 3.98 15.38 -3.19
C LEU A 41 4.42 16.50 -2.25
N ARG A 42 5.39 16.18 -1.38
CA ARG A 42 6.04 17.09 -0.43
C ARG A 42 7.49 16.64 -0.20
N ARG A 43 8.29 17.44 0.50
CA ARG A 43 9.69 17.08 0.83
C ARG A 43 9.81 15.79 1.65
N ASP A 44 8.81 15.48 2.45
CA ASP A 44 8.75 14.33 3.35
C ASP A 44 7.91 13.16 2.80
N LEU A 45 7.33 13.30 1.60
CA LEU A 45 6.36 12.37 1.06
C LEU A 45 6.51 12.25 -0.46
N LYS A 46 6.85 11.04 -0.91
CA LYS A 46 6.92 10.71 -2.34
C LYS A 46 6.00 9.54 -2.68
N VAL A 47 5.60 9.43 -3.93
CA VAL A 47 4.82 8.31 -4.46
C VAL A 47 5.57 7.70 -5.62
N ARG A 48 5.56 6.37 -5.71
CA ARG A 48 6.09 5.62 -6.86
C ARG A 48 4.98 4.80 -7.49
N ALA A 49 4.83 4.88 -8.80
CA ALA A 49 3.96 3.97 -9.52
C ALA A 49 4.64 2.59 -9.67
N PHE A 50 3.84 1.53 -9.62
CA PHE A 50 4.33 0.17 -9.84
C PHE A 50 3.39 -0.59 -10.78
N ARG A 51 3.93 -1.64 -11.40
CA ARG A 51 3.19 -2.42 -12.39
C ARG A 51 2.18 -3.33 -11.69
N THR A 52 0.95 -3.30 -12.17
CA THR A 52 -0.10 -4.28 -11.87
C THR A 52 -0.50 -5.03 -13.13
N TYR A 53 -1.33 -6.05 -12.97
CA TYR A 53 -1.64 -7.00 -14.02
C TYR A 53 -3.14 -7.09 -14.19
N HIS A 54 -3.69 -6.41 -15.18
CA HIS A 54 -5.13 -6.40 -15.45
C HIS A 54 -5.38 -6.48 -16.96
N VAL A 55 -6.63 -6.73 -17.35
CA VAL A 55 -7.01 -6.90 -18.77
C VAL A 55 -6.84 -5.61 -19.60
N ILE A 56 -6.82 -4.46 -18.94
CA ILE A 56 -6.46 -3.16 -19.50
C ILE A 56 -5.23 -2.60 -18.78
N PRO A 57 -4.50 -1.64 -19.38
CA PRO A 57 -3.37 -1.00 -18.71
C PRO A 57 -3.76 -0.50 -17.31
N SER A 58 -3.06 -1.00 -16.30
CA SER A 58 -3.25 -0.63 -14.90
C SER A 58 -1.91 -0.40 -14.22
N GLN A 59 -1.96 0.35 -13.13
CA GLN A 59 -0.82 0.57 -12.25
C GLN A 59 -1.29 0.76 -10.81
N GLY A 60 -0.45 0.32 -9.88
CA GLY A 60 -0.61 0.65 -8.48
C GLY A 60 0.33 1.78 -8.05
N TYR A 61 0.19 2.22 -6.80
CA TYR A 61 1.03 3.25 -6.21
C TYR A 61 1.51 2.86 -4.82
N VAL A 62 2.75 3.24 -4.50
CA VAL A 62 3.30 3.15 -3.14
C VAL A 62 3.65 4.55 -2.66
N VAL A 63 3.11 4.94 -1.51
CA VAL A 63 3.43 6.17 -0.80
C VAL A 63 4.58 5.90 0.16
N TYR A 64 5.63 6.71 0.10
CA TYR A 64 6.80 6.62 0.96
C TYR A 64 6.92 7.86 1.84
N SER A 65 7.23 7.64 3.12
CA SER A 65 7.79 8.70 3.95
C SER A 65 9.28 8.87 3.63
N VAL A 66 9.72 10.12 3.52
CA VAL A 66 11.10 10.50 3.22
C VAL A 66 11.67 11.22 4.44
N LYS A 67 12.80 10.74 4.95
CA LYS A 67 13.49 11.32 6.11
C LYS A 67 14.92 11.67 5.74
N GLN A 68 15.34 12.86 6.13
CA GLN A 68 16.75 13.26 6.11
C GLN A 68 17.34 12.98 7.49
N LYS A 69 18.42 12.20 7.54
CA LYS A 69 19.16 11.89 8.76
C LYS A 69 20.56 12.46 8.65
N LEU A 70 21.11 12.96 9.76
CA LEU A 70 22.50 13.39 9.81
C LEU A 70 23.42 12.18 9.53
N LYS A 71 24.44 12.36 8.68
CA LYS A 71 25.45 11.32 8.46
C LYS A 71 26.22 11.06 9.76
N ASP A 72 26.57 9.80 9.99
CA ASP A 72 27.17 9.36 11.24
C ASP A 72 28.49 10.09 11.55
N GLU A 73 29.25 10.46 10.51
CA GLU A 73 30.48 11.26 10.59
C GLU A 73 30.32 12.68 11.17
N TYR A 74 29.09 13.20 11.23
CA TYR A 74 28.78 14.50 11.84
C TYR A 74 28.06 14.37 13.19
N MET A 75 27.84 13.14 13.68
CA MET A 75 27.25 12.93 15.01
C MET A 75 28.20 13.44 16.09
N GLY A 76 27.67 14.22 17.04
CA GLY A 76 28.45 14.80 18.13
C GLY A 76 29.01 16.19 17.88
N LEU A 77 28.96 16.70 16.63
CA LEU A 77 29.26 18.10 16.35
C LEU A 77 28.19 19.01 16.96
N SER A 78 28.60 20.20 17.37
CA SER A 78 27.68 21.24 17.86
C SER A 78 26.77 21.75 16.74
N GLY A 79 25.62 22.33 17.11
CA GLY A 79 24.69 22.91 16.14
C GLY A 79 25.32 24.01 15.26
N ASN A 80 26.31 24.75 15.78
CA ASN A 80 27.03 25.76 15.02
C ASN A 80 27.96 25.13 13.97
N GLU A 81 28.69 24.06 14.32
CA GLU A 81 29.54 23.34 13.38
C GLU A 81 28.71 22.71 12.25
N ILE A 82 27.59 22.07 12.58
CA ILE A 82 26.64 21.51 11.60
C ILE A 82 26.10 22.61 10.68
N LYS A 83 25.74 23.77 11.23
CA LYS A 83 25.24 24.90 10.44
C LYS A 83 26.31 25.43 9.48
N ASN A 84 27.55 25.56 9.93
CA ASN A 84 28.66 26.02 9.11
C ASN A 84 28.94 25.06 7.94
N LEU A 85 28.97 23.75 8.21
CA LEU A 85 29.11 22.71 7.18
C LEU A 85 27.99 22.79 6.14
N LYS A 86 26.74 22.94 6.60
CA LYS A 86 25.60 23.09 5.69
C LYS A 86 25.70 24.37 4.85
N SER A 87 26.12 25.48 5.45
CA SER A 87 26.32 26.76 4.76
C SER A 87 27.49 26.74 3.78
N SER A 88 28.50 25.88 3.99
CA SER A 88 29.58 25.66 3.02
C SER A 88 29.22 24.67 1.91
N GLY A 89 27.96 24.25 1.82
CA GLY A 89 27.47 23.36 0.76
C GLY A 89 27.77 21.88 0.98
N VAL A 90 28.28 21.48 2.17
CA VAL A 90 28.53 20.08 2.48
C VAL A 90 27.19 19.37 2.69
N GLU A 91 26.99 18.25 1.99
CA GLU A 91 25.83 17.39 2.19
C GLU A 91 25.99 16.60 3.50
N ILE A 92 25.45 17.18 4.58
CA ILE A 92 25.56 16.63 5.93
C ILE A 92 24.52 15.54 6.26
N THR A 93 23.52 15.33 5.40
CA THR A 93 22.45 14.35 5.61
C THR A 93 22.43 13.27 4.55
N TYR A 94 21.87 12.11 4.88
CA TYR A 94 21.46 11.10 3.92
C TYR A 94 19.94 10.91 3.96
N THR A 95 19.39 10.51 2.80
CA THR A 95 17.96 10.27 2.65
C THR A 95 17.64 8.81 2.99
N THR A 96 16.62 8.58 3.81
CA THR A 96 16.01 7.26 4.01
C THR A 96 14.54 7.33 3.59
N THR A 97 14.06 6.29 2.90
CA THR A 97 12.66 6.15 2.51
C THR A 97 12.02 4.93 3.17
N THR A 98 10.75 5.02 3.52
CA THR A 98 10.00 3.89 4.09
C THR A 98 8.64 3.79 3.40
N PRO A 99 8.28 2.62 2.83
CA PRO A 99 6.96 2.43 2.23
C PRO A 99 5.90 2.44 3.33
N GLU A 100 4.95 3.37 3.23
CA GLU A 100 3.91 3.59 4.23
C GLU A 100 2.62 2.88 3.81
N VAL A 101 2.10 3.20 2.62
CA VAL A 101 0.84 2.66 2.09
C VAL A 101 1.05 2.27 0.64
N ALA A 102 0.58 1.09 0.27
CA ALA A 102 0.51 0.66 -1.12
C ALA A 102 -0.95 0.43 -1.53
N PHE A 103 -1.30 0.80 -2.75
CA PHE A 103 -2.62 0.61 -3.36
C PHE A 103 -2.44 -0.03 -4.73
N THR A 104 -3.08 -1.18 -4.96
CA THR A 104 -2.94 -1.88 -6.25
C THR A 104 -3.88 -1.34 -7.32
N GLY A 105 -5.09 -0.91 -6.95
CA GLY A 105 -6.20 -0.88 -7.90
C GLY A 105 -6.52 -2.30 -8.38
N ASP A 106 -7.16 -2.42 -9.53
CA ASP A 106 -7.53 -3.70 -10.10
C ASP A 106 -6.29 -4.42 -10.67
N THR A 107 -6.12 -5.67 -10.29
CA THR A 107 -4.96 -6.50 -10.62
C THR A 107 -5.26 -7.97 -10.37
N MET A 108 -4.46 -8.84 -11.00
CA MET A 108 -4.26 -10.23 -10.66
C MET A 108 -3.15 -10.38 -9.62
N SER A 109 -3.09 -11.55 -8.98
CA SER A 109 -2.13 -11.89 -7.91
C SER A 109 -0.65 -11.83 -8.31
N ASP A 110 -0.35 -11.72 -9.61
CA ASP A 110 1.00 -11.67 -10.19
C ASP A 110 1.85 -10.53 -9.61
N PHE A 111 1.23 -9.43 -9.18
CA PHE A 111 1.96 -8.33 -8.53
C PHE A 111 2.69 -8.79 -7.24
N ILE A 112 2.22 -9.86 -6.59
CA ILE A 112 2.78 -10.40 -5.35
C ILE A 112 4.10 -11.14 -5.60
N VAL A 113 4.28 -11.70 -6.79
CA VAL A 113 5.50 -12.45 -7.16
C VAL A 113 6.47 -11.63 -8.00
N ASP A 114 6.07 -10.45 -8.45
CA ASP A 114 6.95 -9.49 -9.13
C ASP A 114 7.99 -8.90 -8.17
N GLU A 115 9.28 -9.14 -8.47
CA GLU A 115 10.41 -8.63 -7.68
C GLU A 115 10.50 -7.10 -7.69
N ALA A 116 9.96 -6.42 -8.71
CA ALA A 116 9.89 -4.96 -8.74
C ALA A 116 8.91 -4.39 -7.69
N ASN A 117 8.04 -5.24 -7.14
CA ASN A 117 6.97 -4.88 -6.21
C ASN A 117 7.30 -5.21 -4.74
N LEU A 118 8.55 -5.52 -4.40
CA LEU A 118 8.94 -5.84 -3.02
C LEU A 118 8.55 -4.76 -1.98
N ASP A 119 8.52 -3.48 -2.37
CA ASP A 119 8.07 -2.41 -1.46
C ASP A 119 6.57 -2.44 -1.18
N VAL A 120 5.75 -2.93 -2.12
CA VAL A 120 4.30 -3.12 -1.95
C VAL A 120 4.05 -4.10 -0.80
N LEU A 121 4.80 -5.20 -0.77
CA LEU A 121 4.71 -6.24 0.26
C LEU A 121 5.33 -5.84 1.60
N ARG A 122 6.15 -4.78 1.62
CA ARG A 122 6.81 -4.23 2.81
C ARG A 122 6.13 -2.96 3.34
N ALA A 123 5.21 -2.37 2.58
CA ALA A 123 4.45 -1.22 3.02
C ALA A 123 3.73 -1.51 4.34
N LYS A 124 3.61 -0.53 5.23
CA LYS A 124 2.91 -0.77 6.51
C LYS A 124 1.46 -1.20 6.28
N ILE A 125 0.79 -0.58 5.32
CA ILE A 125 -0.59 -0.90 4.92
C ILE A 125 -0.59 -1.24 3.43
N LEU A 126 -1.21 -2.36 3.07
CA LEU A 126 -1.53 -2.71 1.68
C LEU A 126 -3.03 -2.62 1.47
N VAL A 127 -3.46 -1.88 0.46
CA VAL A 127 -4.83 -1.87 -0.05
C VAL A 127 -4.83 -2.63 -1.36
N VAL A 128 -5.55 -3.74 -1.41
CA VAL A 128 -5.52 -4.68 -2.55
C VAL A 128 -6.93 -5.15 -2.89
N GLU A 129 -7.21 -5.33 -4.18
CA GLU A 129 -8.48 -5.91 -4.59
C GLU A 129 -8.59 -7.38 -4.18
N SER A 130 -9.82 -7.82 -3.89
CA SER A 130 -10.15 -9.23 -3.74
C SER A 130 -11.58 -9.42 -4.23
N THR A 131 -11.75 -9.42 -5.55
CA THR A 131 -13.06 -9.45 -6.19
C THR A 131 -13.88 -10.69 -5.80
N PHE A 132 -13.23 -11.83 -5.59
CA PHE A 132 -13.87 -13.09 -5.19
C PHE A 132 -13.35 -13.63 -3.86
N VAL A 133 -14.25 -14.10 -2.99
CA VAL A 133 -13.93 -14.51 -1.62
C VAL A 133 -14.37 -15.93 -1.26
N ASP A 134 -15.10 -16.61 -2.15
CA ASP A 134 -15.58 -17.98 -1.97
C ASP A 134 -15.27 -18.84 -3.20
N ASN A 135 -15.63 -20.13 -3.17
CA ASN A 135 -15.37 -21.05 -4.29
C ASN A 135 -16.46 -21.02 -5.38
N SER A 136 -17.36 -20.03 -5.39
CA SER A 136 -18.39 -19.90 -6.44
C SER A 136 -17.80 -19.49 -7.79
N VAL A 137 -16.62 -18.90 -7.77
CA VAL A 137 -15.83 -18.51 -8.94
C VAL A 137 -14.45 -19.12 -8.80
N SER A 138 -13.96 -19.80 -9.85
CA SER A 138 -12.63 -20.39 -9.78
C SER A 138 -11.54 -19.30 -9.89
N VAL A 139 -10.32 -19.63 -9.45
CA VAL A 139 -9.17 -18.73 -9.57
C VAL A 139 -8.90 -18.40 -11.04
N GLU A 140 -9.01 -19.38 -11.93
CA GLU A 140 -8.81 -19.21 -13.37
C GLU A 140 -9.82 -18.19 -13.93
N HIS A 141 -11.09 -18.31 -13.53
CA HIS A 141 -12.11 -17.38 -13.98
C HIS A 141 -11.89 -15.97 -13.43
N ALA A 142 -11.43 -15.82 -12.18
CA ALA A 142 -11.06 -14.51 -11.65
C ALA A 142 -9.96 -13.85 -12.50
N ARG A 143 -8.95 -14.65 -12.90
CA ARG A 143 -7.82 -14.20 -13.71
C ARG A 143 -8.21 -13.87 -15.15
N ASP A 144 -9.19 -14.56 -15.74
CA ASP A 144 -9.70 -14.24 -17.09
C ASP A 144 -10.23 -12.80 -17.17
N TYR A 145 -10.77 -12.26 -16.07
CA TYR A 145 -11.21 -10.87 -15.95
C TYR A 145 -10.18 -9.94 -15.29
N GLY A 146 -8.98 -10.45 -15.01
CA GLY A 146 -7.88 -9.66 -14.47
C GLY A 146 -8.00 -9.32 -12.98
N HIS A 147 -8.71 -10.12 -12.20
CA HIS A 147 -9.00 -9.86 -10.79
C HIS A 147 -8.34 -10.88 -9.85
N VAL A 148 -8.26 -10.53 -8.56
CA VAL A 148 -7.72 -11.39 -7.51
C VAL A 148 -8.82 -12.22 -6.85
N HIS A 149 -8.53 -13.50 -6.69
CA HIS A 149 -9.29 -14.39 -5.81
C HIS A 149 -8.64 -14.46 -4.41
N LEU A 150 -9.43 -14.45 -3.34
CA LEU A 150 -8.92 -14.47 -1.95
C LEU A 150 -7.99 -15.66 -1.68
N SER A 151 -8.24 -16.81 -2.28
CA SER A 151 -7.37 -17.99 -2.17
C SER A 151 -5.94 -17.73 -2.68
N GLU A 152 -5.74 -16.87 -3.67
CA GLU A 152 -4.39 -16.50 -4.14
C GLU A 152 -3.66 -15.67 -3.08
N ILE A 153 -4.36 -14.76 -2.38
CA ILE A 153 -3.79 -14.02 -1.25
C ILE A 153 -3.38 -15.00 -0.13
N ILE A 154 -4.20 -15.99 0.16
CA ILE A 154 -3.89 -17.04 1.14
C ILE A 154 -2.67 -17.85 0.71
N ASN A 155 -2.59 -18.26 -0.56
CA ASN A 155 -1.46 -19.03 -1.09
C ASN A 155 -0.13 -18.29 -1.01
N TYR A 156 -0.14 -16.95 -1.07
CA TYR A 156 1.04 -16.11 -0.94
C TYR A 156 1.21 -15.46 0.45
N ALA A 157 0.51 -15.95 1.47
CA ALA A 157 0.45 -15.33 2.79
C ALA A 157 1.83 -14.98 3.39
N ASP A 158 2.84 -15.83 3.19
CA ASP A 158 4.19 -15.67 3.73
C ASP A 158 5.00 -14.52 3.10
N LYS A 159 4.61 -14.09 1.89
CA LYS A 159 5.26 -12.98 1.17
C LYS A 159 4.89 -11.63 1.77
N PHE A 160 3.69 -11.50 2.35
CA PHE A 160 3.21 -10.24 2.92
C PHE A 160 3.90 -9.91 4.25
N LYS A 161 4.69 -8.83 4.25
CA LYS A 161 5.33 -8.24 5.44
C LYS A 161 4.56 -7.02 5.96
N ASN A 162 3.41 -6.72 5.37
CA ASN A 162 2.55 -5.62 5.75
C ASN A 162 2.02 -5.80 7.19
N ARG A 163 1.87 -4.69 7.92
CA ARG A 163 1.27 -4.70 9.26
C ARG A 163 -0.25 -4.85 9.20
N ALA A 164 -0.86 -4.32 8.15
CA ALA A 164 -2.28 -4.47 7.85
C ALA A 164 -2.49 -4.61 6.34
N ILE A 165 -3.49 -5.39 5.94
CA ILE A 165 -3.96 -5.54 4.57
C ILE A 165 -5.45 -5.18 4.58
N LEU A 166 -5.85 -4.29 3.69
CA LEU A 166 -7.22 -3.87 3.48
C LEU A 166 -7.68 -4.40 2.12
N LEU A 167 -8.65 -5.30 2.13
CA LEU A 167 -9.28 -5.82 0.92
C LEU A 167 -10.40 -4.88 0.47
N ILE A 168 -10.42 -4.62 -0.84
CA ILE A 168 -11.38 -3.75 -1.52
C ILE A 168 -11.96 -4.45 -2.76
N HIS A 169 -12.88 -3.76 -3.45
CA HIS A 169 -13.39 -4.15 -4.76
C HIS A 169 -14.07 -5.53 -4.76
N PHE A 170 -14.85 -5.84 -3.71
CA PHE A 170 -15.63 -7.06 -3.66
C PHE A 170 -16.71 -7.07 -4.73
N SER A 171 -16.93 -8.22 -5.37
CA SER A 171 -18.05 -8.38 -6.30
C SER A 171 -19.38 -8.11 -5.60
N ALA A 172 -20.27 -7.37 -6.28
CA ALA A 172 -21.61 -7.03 -5.77
C ALA A 172 -22.52 -8.25 -5.51
N ARG A 173 -22.09 -9.46 -5.89
CA ARG A 173 -22.80 -10.71 -5.56
C ARG A 173 -22.74 -11.09 -4.09
N TYR A 174 -21.75 -10.59 -3.35
CA TYR A 174 -21.54 -11.00 -1.96
C TYR A 174 -22.34 -10.13 -1.00
N ALA A 175 -23.06 -10.79 -0.12
CA ALA A 175 -23.59 -10.13 1.08
C ALA A 175 -22.43 -9.78 2.03
N LEU A 176 -22.66 -8.78 2.88
CA LEU A 176 -21.66 -8.31 3.84
C LEU A 176 -21.19 -9.45 4.76
N GLU A 177 -22.12 -10.29 5.20
CA GLU A 177 -21.89 -11.43 6.07
C GLU A 177 -20.91 -12.42 5.42
N THR A 178 -21.09 -12.72 4.13
CA THR A 178 -20.20 -13.62 3.38
C THR A 178 -18.76 -13.09 3.33
N ILE A 179 -18.60 -11.78 3.11
CA ILE A 179 -17.28 -11.15 3.11
C ILE A 179 -16.66 -11.26 4.50
N GLN A 180 -17.41 -10.93 5.56
CA GLN A 180 -16.93 -10.96 6.93
C GLN A 180 -16.53 -12.38 7.37
N GLU A 181 -17.33 -13.39 7.03
CA GLU A 181 -17.03 -14.80 7.29
C GLU A 181 -15.73 -15.24 6.60
N ALA A 182 -15.55 -14.87 5.32
CA ALA A 182 -14.34 -15.18 4.58
C ALA A 182 -13.09 -14.55 5.22
N ILE A 183 -13.17 -13.29 5.68
CA ILE A 183 -12.05 -12.63 6.38
C ILE A 183 -11.79 -13.26 7.75
N ALA A 184 -12.84 -13.59 8.50
CA ALA A 184 -12.72 -14.22 9.81
C ALA A 184 -12.10 -15.63 9.73
N ALA A 185 -12.30 -16.34 8.62
CA ALA A 185 -11.74 -17.67 8.37
C ALA A 185 -10.28 -17.66 7.89
N LEU A 186 -9.65 -16.50 7.69
CA LEU A 186 -8.29 -16.42 7.17
C LEU A 186 -7.27 -17.09 8.12
N PRO A 187 -6.36 -17.92 7.59
CA PRO A 187 -5.35 -18.58 8.39
C PRO A 187 -4.21 -17.64 8.80
N SER A 188 -3.41 -18.05 9.78
CA SER A 188 -2.11 -17.42 10.03
C SER A 188 -1.21 -17.55 8.78
N PRO A 189 -0.39 -16.54 8.43
CA PRO A 189 -0.14 -15.29 9.14
C PRO A 189 -1.10 -14.13 8.79
N LEU A 190 -2.18 -14.36 8.06
CA LEU A 190 -3.13 -13.31 7.66
C LEU A 190 -4.13 -12.96 8.76
N ALA A 191 -4.51 -13.95 9.57
CA ALA A 191 -5.40 -13.80 10.71
C ALA A 191 -5.06 -12.58 11.58
N GLY A 192 -6.05 -11.71 11.83
CA GLY A 192 -5.91 -10.55 12.71
C GLY A 192 -5.21 -9.33 12.09
N ARG A 193 -4.75 -9.39 10.84
CA ARG A 193 -4.20 -8.23 10.10
C ARG A 193 -4.82 -7.95 8.74
N VAL A 194 -5.77 -8.77 8.29
CA VAL A 194 -6.57 -8.52 7.08
C VAL A 194 -7.94 -7.96 7.47
N PHE A 195 -8.38 -6.92 6.76
CA PHE A 195 -9.65 -6.23 6.98
C PHE A 195 -10.38 -6.04 5.66
N ALA A 196 -11.71 -6.02 5.67
CA ALA A 196 -12.52 -5.69 4.49
C ALA A 196 -12.99 -4.24 4.57
N LEU A 197 -12.88 -3.50 3.46
CA LEU A 197 -13.55 -2.21 3.29
C LEU A 197 -14.94 -2.44 2.69
N THR A 198 -15.98 -2.33 3.52
CA THR A 198 -17.37 -2.69 3.15
C THR A 198 -18.31 -1.48 3.11
N GLU A 199 -17.82 -0.29 3.44
CA GLU A 199 -18.59 0.96 3.45
C GLU A 199 -17.83 2.05 2.68
N GLY A 200 -18.56 2.92 1.97
CA GLY A 200 -17.99 4.11 1.31
C GLY A 200 -17.60 3.97 -0.16
N PHE A 201 -18.21 3.01 -0.88
CA PHE A 201 -18.20 2.92 -2.34
C PHE A 201 -19.54 3.39 -2.92
#